data_AF-A0A1H6V0I0-F1
#
_entry.id   AF-A0A1H6V0I0-F1
#
_cell.length_a   1.000
_cell.length_b   1.000
_cell.length_c   1.000
_cell.angle_alpha   90.00
_cell.angle_beta   90.00
_cell.angle_gamma   90.00
#
_symmetry.space_group_name_H-M   'P 1'
#
loop_
_entity.id
_entity.type
_entity.pdbx_description
1 polymer ?
#
loop_
_entity_poly.entity_id
_entity_poly.type
_entity_poly.pdbx_seq_one_letter_code
_entity_poly.pdbx_strand_id
1 'polypeptide(L)' 'MRLKSRQAELAERLRNRLDYLENVMSAPSTEISDAKFEEIRAEEVKMRDMLKMLRSLS' A
#
# COMPACT_ATOMS: atom_id res chain seq x y z
N MET A 1 2.54 3.80 27.01
CA MET A 1 2.19 3.49 25.60
C MET A 1 1.76 2.03 25.52
N ARG A 2 0.55 1.72 25.01
CA ARG A 2 0.17 0.32 24.73
C ARG A 2 1.00 -0.14 23.52
N LEU A 3 1.75 -1.24 23.67
CA LEU A 3 2.43 -1.91 22.56
C LEU A 3 1.37 -2.31 21.52
N LYS A 4 1.51 -1.86 20.27
CA LYS A 4 0.66 -2.31 19.16
C LYS A 4 0.95 -3.79 18.90
N SER A 5 -0.07 -4.56 18.53
CA SER A 5 0.16 -5.94 18.10
C SER A 5 0.98 -5.94 16.81
N ARG A 6 1.76 -6.99 16.58
CA ARG A 6 2.53 -7.16 15.33
C ARG A 6 1.65 -7.04 14.08
N GLN A 7 0.39 -7.48 14.16
CA GLN A 7 -0.60 -7.36 13.10
C GLN A 7 -1.04 -5.90 12.87
N ALA A 8 -1.22 -5.13 13.95
CA ALA A 8 -1.55 -3.70 13.86
C ALA A 8 -0.41 -2.90 13.23
N GLU A 9 0.84 -3.19 13.62
CA GLU A 9 2.02 -2.55 13.01
C GLU A 9 2.16 -2.89 11.53
N LEU A 10 1.93 -4.15 11.15
CA LEU A 10 1.98 -4.57 9.76
C LEU A 10 0.86 -3.89 8.94
N ALA A 11 -0.36 -3.82 9.47
CA ALA A 11 -1.47 -3.15 8.82
C ALA A 11 -1.22 -1.64 8.63
N GLU A 12 -0.60 -0.98 9.62
CA GLU A 12 -0.21 0.43 9.52
C GLU A 12 0.86 0.66 8.45
N ARG A 13 1.89 -0.18 8.39
CA ARG A 13 2.91 -0.11 7.33
C ARG A 13 2.32 -0.28 5.93
N LEU A 14 1.40 -1.22 5.76
CA LEU A 14 0.72 -1.45 4.48
C LEU A 14 -0.14 -0.25 4.07
N ARG A 15 -0.86 0.37 5.01
CA ARG A 15 -1.65 1.59 4.75
C ARG A 15 -0.75 2.74 4.34
N ASN A 16 0.32 3.01 5.10
CA ASN A 16 1.26 4.08 4.75
C ASN A 16 1.90 3.87 3.37
N ARG A 17 2.14 2.61 2.98
CA ARG A 17 2.65 2.30 1.64
C ARG A 17 1.60 2.54 0.56
N LEU A 18 0.35 2.17 0.80
CA LEU A 18 -0.76 2.47 -0.13
C LEU A 18 -0.93 3.98 -0.32
N ASP A 19 -0.94 4.75 0.76
CA ASP A 19 -1.05 6.22 0.69
C ASP A 19 0.11 6.82 -0.12
N TYR A 20 1.33 6.29 0.05
CA TYR A 20 2.47 6.69 -0.77
C TYR A 20 2.26 6.37 -2.26
N LEU A 21 1.82 5.15 -2.59
CA LEU A 21 1.59 4.75 -3.98
C LEU A 21 0.47 5.59 -4.65
N GLU A 22 -0.59 5.90 -3.91
CA GLU A 22 -1.69 6.77 -4.37
C GLU A 22 -1.20 8.19 -4.64
N ASN A 23 -0.37 8.75 -3.75
CA ASN A 23 0.25 10.06 -3.96
C ASN A 23 1.16 10.08 -5.19
N VAL A 24 1.92 9.01 -5.43
CA VAL A 24 2.75 8.89 -6.63
C VAL A 24 1.88 8.84 -7.88
N MET A 25 0.81 8.04 -7.91
CA MET A 25 -0.10 8.00 -9.07
C MET A 25 -0.88 9.31 -9.30
N SER A 26 -1.06 10.10 -8.25
CA SER A 26 -1.73 11.42 -8.33
C SER A 26 -0.78 12.53 -8.78
N ALA A 27 0.53 12.25 -8.88
CA ALA A 27 1.50 13.19 -9.43
C ALA A 27 1.22 13.43 -10.93
N PRO A 28 1.61 14.59 -11.49
CA PRO A 28 1.39 14.89 -12.90
C PRO A 28 1.93 13.78 -13.80
N SER A 29 1.09 13.31 -14.74
CA SER A 29 1.40 12.20 -15.67
C SER A 29 2.69 12.36 -16.50
N THR A 30 3.28 13.56 -16.52
CA THR A 30 4.58 13.84 -17.15
C THR A 30 5.78 13.28 -16.37
N GLU A 31 5.62 12.88 -15.11
CA GLU A 31 6.71 12.43 -14.23
C GLU A 31 6.87 10.90 -14.17
N ILE A 32 5.89 10.13 -14.67
CA ILE A 32 5.84 8.68 -14.52
C ILE A 32 5.64 8.03 -15.89
N SER A 33 6.51 7.08 -16.23
CA SER A 33 6.34 6.27 -17.45
C SER A 33 5.21 5.26 -17.29
N ASP A 34 4.59 4.85 -18.39
CA ASP A 34 3.54 3.82 -18.39
C ASP A 34 3.99 2.51 -17.70
N ALA A 35 5.24 2.10 -17.94
CA ALA A 35 5.82 0.93 -17.27
C ALA A 35 5.86 1.11 -15.75
N LYS A 36 6.23 2.31 -15.28
CA LYS A 36 6.27 2.60 -13.85
C LYS A 36 4.88 2.69 -13.23
N PHE A 37 3.91 3.17 -13.99
CA PHE A 37 2.50 3.20 -13.58
C PHE A 37 1.93 1.80 -13.37
N GLU A 38 2.20 0.87 -14.30
CA GLU A 38 1.77 -0.53 -14.16
C GLU A 38 2.46 -1.24 -12.97
N GLU A 39 3.75 -0.96 -12.73
CA GLU A 39 4.43 -1.46 -11.52
C GLU A 39 3.75 -0.98 -10.23
N ILE A 40 3.41 0.32 -10.16
CA ILE A 40 2.76 0.91 -9.00
C ILE A 40 1.37 0.30 -8.80
N ARG A 41 0.59 0.12 -9.87
CA ARG A 41 -0.72 -0.55 -9.81
C ARG A 41 -0.62 -1.99 -9.32
N ALA A 42 0.34 -2.76 -9.83
CA ALA A 42 0.58 -4.13 -9.39
C ALA A 42 0.97 -4.19 -7.90
N GLU A 43 1.81 -3.26 -7.44
CA GLU A 43 2.19 -3.16 -6.04
C GLU A 43 0.97 -2.80 -5.16
N GLU A 44 0.14 -1.85 -5.58
CA GLU A 44 -1.05 -1.44 -4.85
C GLU A 44 -2.04 -2.60 -4.64
N VAL A 45 -2.32 -3.38 -5.70
CA VAL A 45 -3.18 -4.58 -5.63
C VAL A 45 -2.63 -5.57 -4.60
N LYS A 46 -1.33 -5.86 -4.65
CA LYS A 46 -0.69 -6.79 -3.71
C LYS A 46 -0.82 -6.33 -2.26
N MET A 47 -0.64 -5.03 -1.99
CA MET A 47 -0.76 -4.48 -0.64
C MET A 47 -2.20 -4.51 -0.13
N ARG A 48 -3.19 -4.27 -1.00
CA ARG A 48 -4.62 -4.40 -0.67
C ARG A 48 -4.98 -5.85 -0.34
N ASP A 49 -4.47 -6.82 -1.09
CA ASP A 49 -4.67 -8.24 -0.82
C ASP A 49 -4.05 -8.67 0.51
N MET A 50 -2.82 -8.23 0.80
CA MET A 50 -2.17 -8.49 2.09
C MET A 50 -2.98 -7.90 3.27
N LEU A 51 -3.52 -6.69 3.12
CA LEU A 51 -4.42 -6.09 4.12
C LEU A 51 -5.71 -6.89 4.30
N LYS A 52 -6.29 -7.41 3.22
CA LYS A 52 -7.49 -8.25 3.28
C LYS A 52 -7.22 -9.55 4.02
N MET A 53 -6.09 -10.22 3.72
CA MET A 53 -5.66 -11.44 4.43
C MET A 53 -5.46 -11.18 5.92
N LEU A 54 -4.86 -10.04 6.30
CA LEU A 54 -4.67 -9.67 7.70
C LEU A 54 -6.00 -9.44 8.43
N ARG A 55 -7.04 -8.95 7.75
CA ARG A 55 -8.38 -8.78 8.33
C ARG A 55 -9.17 -10.09 8.42
N SER A 56 -8.93 -11.04 7.53
CA SER A 56 -9.57 -12.37 7.59
C SER A 56 -8.94 -13.31 8.61
N LEU A 57 -7.76 -12.98 9.13
CA LEU A 57 -7.03 -13.75 10.14
C LEU A 57 -7.27 -13.25 11.58
N SER A 58 -8.02 -12.16 11.76
CA SER A 58 -8.48 -11.65 13.06
C SER A 58 -9.92 -12.07 13.34
#